data_AF-A0A0F6MM03-F1
#
_entry.id   AF-A0A0F6MM03-F1
#
_cell.length_a   1.000
_cell.length_b   1.000
_cell.length_c   1.000
_cell.angle_alpha   90.00
_cell.angle_beta   90.00
_cell.angle_gamma   90.00
#
_symmetry.space_group_name_H-M   'P 1'
#
loop_
_entity.id
_entity.type
_entity.pdbx_description
1 polymer ?
#
loop_
_entity_poly.entity_id
_entity_poly.type
_entity_poly.pdbx_seq_one_letter_code
_entity_poly.pdbx_strand_id
1 'polypeptide(L)'
;MNNSNVEKIKKHLLLFAFFIASGLILWGSGYIISGLKNDAYLQDADYILKNSPLCSKHQGVEFIKALKPSSLNMNFCNAVFEVKMKEKKGYAAFINMSGKYGIYQGMFLYFKEERQCFFCGLGGGIADRPAIYYGIIPLSISISEQKLASAFERLEINNKEKK
;
A
#
# COMPACT_ATOMS: atom_id res chain seq x y z
N MET A 1 0.52 -44.03 -38.98
CA MET A 1 -0.39 -43.24 -38.12
C MET A 1 -1.42 -42.60 -39.04
N ASN A 2 -2.73 -42.81 -38.83
CA ASN A 2 -3.77 -42.43 -39.80
C ASN A 2 -3.98 -40.90 -39.82
N ASN A 3 -4.15 -40.29 -41.00
CA ASN A 3 -4.19 -38.82 -41.18
C ASN A 3 -5.26 -38.12 -40.31
N SER A 4 -6.39 -38.79 -40.04
CA SER A 4 -7.46 -38.22 -39.21
C SER A 4 -7.10 -38.11 -37.72
N ASN A 5 -6.21 -38.98 -37.20
CA ASN A 5 -5.73 -38.88 -35.83
C ASN A 5 -4.73 -37.73 -35.66
N VAL A 6 -3.93 -37.44 -36.70
CA VAL A 6 -2.98 -36.31 -36.71
C VAL A 6 -3.72 -34.97 -36.67
N GLU A 7 -4.83 -34.82 -37.40
CA GLU A 7 -5.67 -33.62 -37.37
C GLU A 7 -6.37 -33.41 -36.02
N LYS A 8 -6.88 -34.48 -35.39
CA LYS A 8 -7.49 -34.40 -34.06
C LYS A 8 -6.47 -33.95 -33.00
N ILE A 9 -5.25 -34.49 -33.06
CA ILE A 9 -4.15 -34.11 -32.16
C ILE A 9 -3.76 -32.63 -32.37
N LYS A 10 -3.64 -32.16 -33.62
CA LYS A 10 -3.35 -30.74 -33.90
C LYS A 10 -4.43 -29.80 -33.37
N LYS A 11 -5.72 -30.15 -33.52
CA LYS A 11 -6.83 -29.35 -32.97
C LYS A 11 -6.79 -29.27 -31.44
N HIS A 12 -6.51 -30.39 -30.77
CA HIS A 12 -6.40 -30.42 -29.31
C HIS A 12 -5.17 -29.66 -28.82
N LEU A 13 -4.05 -29.74 -29.54
CA LEU A 13 -2.84 -28.98 -29.22
C LEU A 13 -3.05 -27.47 -29.39
N LEU A 14 -3.79 -27.05 -30.42
CA LEU A 14 -4.12 -25.64 -30.64
C LEU A 14 -5.08 -25.11 -29.57
N LEU A 15 -6.09 -25.89 -29.18
CA LEU A 15 -6.96 -25.58 -28.04
C LEU A 15 -6.17 -25.48 -26.74
N PHE A 16 -5.26 -26.42 -26.48
CA PHE A 16 -4.42 -26.42 -25.28
C PHE A 16 -3.48 -25.21 -25.24
N ALA A 17 -2.86 -24.85 -26.38
CA ALA A 17 -2.04 -23.64 -26.49
C ALA A 17 -2.86 -22.37 -26.21
N PHE A 18 -4.11 -22.30 -26.69
CA PHE A 18 -5.00 -21.19 -26.42
C PHE A 18 -5.33 -21.05 -24.92
N PHE A 19 -5.59 -22.18 -24.24
CA PHE A 19 -5.85 -22.18 -22.80
C PHE A 19 -4.61 -21.74 -22.00
N ILE A 20 -3.41 -22.22 -22.36
CA ILE A 20 -2.16 -21.79 -21.72
C ILE A 20 -1.92 -20.30 -21.93
N ALA A 21 -2.05 -19.81 -23.17
CA ALA A 21 -1.85 -18.41 -23.49
C ALA A 21 -2.82 -17.51 -22.71
N SER A 22 -4.10 -17.89 -22.65
CA SER A 22 -5.11 -17.17 -21.88
C SER A 22 -4.79 -17.16 -20.38
N GLY A 23 -4.35 -18.30 -19.83
CA GLY A 23 -3.93 -18.40 -18.44
C GLY A 23 -2.73 -17.52 -18.11
N LEU A 24 -1.73 -17.48 -18.98
CA LEU A 24 -0.53 -16.63 -18.82
C LEU A 24 -0.87 -15.14 -18.93
N ILE A 25 -1.76 -14.74 -19.84
CA ILE A 25 -2.22 -13.34 -19.94
C ILE A 25 -2.96 -12.93 -18.65
N LEU A 26 -3.83 -13.79 -18.13
CA LEU A 26 -4.57 -13.51 -16.89
C LEU A 26 -3.61 -13.36 -15.70
N TRP A 27 -2.65 -14.27 -15.56
CA TRP A 27 -1.63 -14.20 -14.52
C TRP A 27 -0.74 -12.96 -14.67
N GLY A 28 -0.25 -12.68 -15.87
CA GLY A 28 0.57 -11.51 -16.16
C GLY A 28 -0.13 -10.20 -15.81
N SER A 29 -1.42 -10.09 -16.17
CA SER A 29 -2.22 -8.90 -15.84
C SER A 29 -2.34 -8.66 -14.33
N GLY A 30 -2.49 -9.72 -13.52
CA GLY A 30 -2.54 -9.61 -12.05
C GLY A 30 -1.25 -9.08 -11.42
N TYR A 31 -0.09 -9.52 -11.94
CA TYR A 31 1.22 -9.00 -11.49
C TYR A 31 1.40 -7.53 -11.84
N ILE A 32 1.01 -7.12 -13.06
CA ILE A 32 1.06 -5.74 -13.53
C ILE A 32 0.18 -4.85 -12.65
N ILE A 33 -1.08 -5.24 -12.40
CA ILE A 33 -2.01 -4.50 -11.56
C ILE A 33 -1.47 -4.30 -10.13
N SER A 34 -0.84 -5.34 -9.57
CA SER A 34 -0.25 -5.27 -8.23
C SER A 34 0.94 -4.30 -8.16
N GLY A 35 1.77 -4.26 -9.21
CA GLY A 35 2.86 -3.28 -9.36
C GLY A 35 2.32 -1.86 -9.46
N LEU A 36 1.39 -1.62 -10.38
CA LEU A 36 0.77 -0.29 -10.59
C LEU A 36 0.14 0.26 -9.30
N LYS A 37 -0.47 -0.60 -8.49
CA LYS A 37 -1.08 -0.19 -7.22
C LYS A 37 -0.05 0.35 -6.23
N ASN A 38 1.13 -0.27 -6.14
CA ASN A 38 2.20 0.22 -5.25
C ASN A 38 2.79 1.53 -5.77
N ASP A 39 2.98 1.64 -7.08
CA ASP A 39 3.50 2.87 -7.71
C ASP A 39 2.56 4.05 -7.48
N ALA A 40 1.24 3.83 -7.54
CA ALA A 40 0.25 4.84 -7.21
C ALA A 40 0.37 5.33 -5.76
N TYR A 41 0.56 4.43 -4.79
CA TYR A 41 0.78 4.83 -3.39
C TYR A 41 2.10 5.58 -3.20
N LEU A 42 3.17 5.19 -3.90
CA LEU A 42 4.45 5.90 -3.84
C LEU A 42 4.34 7.31 -4.42
N GLN A 43 3.60 7.46 -5.53
CA GLN A 43 3.31 8.76 -6.13
C GLN A 43 2.48 9.64 -5.19
N ASP A 44 1.43 9.07 -4.57
CA ASP A 44 0.64 9.77 -3.56
C ASP A 44 1.50 10.17 -2.35
N ALA A 45 2.39 9.28 -1.91
CA ALA A 45 3.28 9.57 -0.80
C ALA A 45 4.22 10.74 -1.11
N ASP A 46 4.85 10.74 -2.28
CA ASP A 46 5.72 11.84 -2.73
C ASP A 46 4.95 13.16 -2.81
N TYR A 47 3.73 13.12 -3.35
CA TYR A 47 2.86 14.30 -3.40
C TYR A 47 2.51 14.82 -2.00
N ILE A 48 2.13 13.95 -1.07
CA ILE A 48 1.78 14.32 0.30
C ILE A 48 2.99 14.90 1.04
N LEU A 49 4.16 14.25 0.94
CA LEU A 49 5.39 14.73 1.59
C LEU A 49 5.82 16.11 1.09
N LYS A 50 5.63 16.39 -0.20
CA LYS A 50 5.97 17.69 -0.81
C LYS A 50 4.97 18.79 -0.48
N ASN A 51 3.67 18.49 -0.52
CA ASN A 51 2.63 19.52 -0.51
C ASN A 51 1.90 19.67 0.83
N SER A 52 1.91 18.65 1.69
CA SER A 52 1.19 18.72 2.96
C SER A 52 1.97 19.53 4.00
N PRO A 53 1.35 20.55 4.62
CA PRO A 53 1.98 21.32 5.69
C PRO A 53 2.26 20.46 6.94
N LEU A 54 1.47 19.40 7.15
CA LEU A 54 1.55 18.51 8.32
C LEU A 54 2.82 17.65 8.32
N CYS A 55 3.36 17.33 7.14
CA CYS A 55 4.49 16.42 6.99
C CYS A 55 5.76 17.14 6.47
N SER A 56 5.76 18.47 6.44
CA SER A 56 6.88 19.31 5.98
C SER A 56 8.23 18.97 6.64
N LYS A 57 8.23 18.60 7.92
CA LYS A 57 9.43 18.18 8.66
C LYS A 57 9.97 16.82 8.24
N HIS A 58 9.19 16.03 7.51
CA HIS A 58 9.52 14.67 7.06
C HIS A 58 9.78 14.63 5.54
N GLN A 59 10.05 15.79 4.92
CA GLN A 59 10.55 15.86 3.55
C GLN A 59 11.92 15.16 3.48
N GLY A 60 12.02 14.10 2.67
CA GLY A 60 13.21 13.24 2.59
C GLY A 60 13.05 11.84 3.21
N VAL A 61 11.81 11.39 3.44
CA VAL A 61 11.52 9.99 3.73
C VAL A 61 11.74 9.14 2.47
N GLU A 62 12.58 8.12 2.59
CA GLU A 62 12.84 7.12 1.55
C GLU A 62 11.99 5.87 1.79
N PHE A 63 11.30 5.40 0.75
CA PHE A 63 10.52 4.17 0.79
C PHE A 63 11.41 3.00 0.38
N ILE A 64 11.72 2.13 1.34
CA ILE A 64 12.65 1.01 1.14
C ILE A 64 11.93 -0.18 0.53
N LYS A 65 10.78 -0.56 1.10
CA LYS A 65 10.12 -1.82 0.77
C LYS A 65 8.63 -1.78 1.03
N ALA A 66 7.84 -2.28 0.07
CA ALA A 66 6.43 -2.56 0.28
C ALA A 66 6.24 -3.84 1.12
N LEU A 67 5.43 -3.75 2.17
CA LEU A 67 5.05 -4.85 3.04
C LEU A 67 3.59 -5.21 2.78
N LYS A 68 3.27 -6.51 2.79
CA LYS A 68 1.88 -6.98 2.63
C LYS A 68 1.14 -6.78 3.96
N PRO A 69 0.08 -5.95 4.03
CA PRO A 69 -0.63 -5.70 5.29
C PRO A 69 -1.16 -6.97 5.96
N SER A 70 -1.61 -7.94 5.17
CA SER A 70 -2.09 -9.24 5.66
C SER A 70 -1.01 -10.06 6.39
N SER A 71 0.24 -10.00 5.93
CA SER A 71 1.36 -10.66 6.61
C SER A 71 1.70 -10.04 7.97
N LEU A 72 1.21 -8.82 8.22
CA LEU A 72 1.42 -8.07 9.45
C LEU A 72 0.20 -8.09 10.39
N ASN A 73 -0.85 -8.84 10.04
CA ASN A 73 -2.17 -8.77 10.68
C ASN A 73 -2.78 -7.35 10.67
N MET A 74 -2.44 -6.53 9.67
CA MET A 74 -2.90 -5.15 9.50
C MET A 74 -3.86 -5.03 8.31
N ASN A 75 -4.88 -5.89 8.22
CA ASN A 75 -5.85 -5.91 7.11
C ASN A 75 -6.66 -4.62 6.96
N PHE A 76 -6.66 -3.75 7.97
CA PHE A 76 -7.28 -2.43 7.91
C PHE A 76 -6.43 -1.40 7.15
N CYS A 77 -5.16 -1.72 6.84
CA CYS A 77 -4.30 -0.92 6.00
C CYS A 77 -4.40 -1.39 4.55
N ASN A 78 -4.48 -0.44 3.62
CA ASN A 78 -4.49 -0.71 2.19
C ASN A 78 -3.09 -0.97 1.66
N ALA A 79 -2.09 -0.28 2.21
CA ALA A 79 -0.68 -0.48 1.91
C ALA A 79 0.17 -0.12 3.14
N VAL A 80 1.30 -0.81 3.28
CA VAL A 80 2.30 -0.53 4.31
C VAL A 80 3.68 -0.57 3.64
N PHE A 81 4.53 0.40 3.96
CA PHE A 81 5.89 0.50 3.45
C PHE A 81 6.86 0.65 4.61
N GLU A 82 8.00 -0.02 4.53
CA GLU A 82 9.14 0.30 5.38
C GLU A 82 9.81 1.55 4.83
N VAL A 83 10.04 2.51 5.72
CA VAL A 83 10.61 3.81 5.35
C VAL A 83 11.85 4.11 6.19
N LYS A 84 12.71 4.97 5.66
CA LYS A 84 13.88 5.49 6.35
C LYS A 84 13.99 6.98 6.12
N MET A 85 14.35 7.70 7.17
CA MET A 85 14.63 9.13 7.09
C MET A 85 15.92 9.40 7.86
N LYS A 86 16.98 9.78 7.13
CA LYS A 86 18.34 9.88 7.70
C LYS A 86 18.76 8.56 8.36
N GLU A 87 18.91 8.53 9.68
CA GLU A 87 19.23 7.32 10.44
C GLU A 87 18.01 6.65 11.08
N LYS A 88 16.84 7.32 11.07
CA LYS A 88 15.61 6.81 11.65
C LYS A 88 14.93 5.82 10.71
N LYS A 89 14.49 4.68 11.25
CA LYS A 89 13.68 3.71 10.51
C LYS A 89 12.23 3.79 10.96
N GLY A 90 11.32 3.44 10.06
CA GLY A 90 9.90 3.58 10.33
C GLY A 90 9.02 2.82 9.36
N TYR A 91 7.74 3.10 9.43
CA TYR A 91 6.72 2.58 8.55
C TYR A 91 5.83 3.71 8.04
N ALA A 92 5.44 3.63 6.77
CA ALA A 92 4.36 4.42 6.21
C ALA A 92 3.15 3.51 5.98
N ALA A 93 1.96 3.96 6.37
CA ALA A 93 0.72 3.22 6.17
C ALA A 93 -0.31 4.08 5.45
N PHE A 94 -1.05 3.44 4.54
CA PHE A 94 -2.22 4.01 3.90
C PHE A 94 -3.48 3.31 4.41
N ILE A 95 -4.45 4.09 4.87
CA ILE A 95 -5.74 3.60 5.33
C ILE A 95 -6.88 4.33 4.63
N ASN A 96 -8.02 3.66 4.48
CA ASN A 96 -9.25 4.31 4.06
C ASN A 96 -9.80 5.18 5.18
N MET A 97 -10.08 6.45 4.86
CA MET A 97 -10.76 7.37 5.74
C MET A 97 -12.04 7.86 5.09
N SER A 98 -13.16 7.68 5.79
CA SER A 98 -14.46 8.15 5.32
C SER A 98 -14.59 9.66 5.55
N GLY A 99 -14.90 10.39 4.48
CA GLY A 99 -15.18 11.81 4.51
C GLY A 99 -16.53 12.14 3.88
N LYS A 100 -16.80 13.44 3.76
CA LYS A 100 -18.05 14.00 3.24
C LYS A 100 -18.37 13.56 1.81
N TYR A 101 -17.37 13.45 0.94
CA TYR A 101 -17.55 13.14 -0.48
C TYR A 101 -17.10 11.72 -0.86
N GLY A 102 -16.86 10.84 0.12
CA GLY A 102 -16.49 9.46 -0.13
C GLY A 102 -15.31 8.98 0.73
N ILE A 103 -14.60 7.98 0.21
CA ILE A 103 -13.46 7.36 0.88
C ILE A 103 -12.17 7.97 0.33
N TYR A 104 -11.29 8.37 1.23
CA TYR A 104 -9.99 8.94 0.94
C TYR A 104 -8.86 8.05 1.45
N GLN A 105 -7.70 8.11 0.81
CA GLN A 105 -6.49 7.44 1.30
C GLN A 105 -5.77 8.37 2.28
N GLY A 106 -5.76 8.04 3.56
CA GLY A 106 -4.96 8.75 4.55
C GLY A 106 -3.57 8.14 4.68
N MET A 107 -2.53 8.96 4.55
CA MET A 107 -1.14 8.55 4.77
C MET A 107 -0.71 8.87 6.20
N PHE A 108 -0.11 7.88 6.84
CA PHE A 108 0.41 7.95 8.20
C PHE A 108 1.88 7.51 8.22
N LEU A 109 2.70 8.19 9.00
CA LEU A 109 4.09 7.83 9.25
C LEU A 109 4.27 7.39 10.70
N TYR A 110 5.09 6.37 10.91
CA TYR A 110 5.49 5.90 12.22
C TYR A 110 7.01 5.77 12.25
N PHE A 111 7.68 6.33 13.26
CA PHE A 111 9.12 6.19 13.48
C PHE A 111 9.37 5.39 14.75
N LYS A 112 10.30 4.43 14.68
CA LYS A 112 10.55 3.47 15.77
C LYS A 112 11.09 4.14 17.03
N GLU A 113 11.87 5.20 16.85
CA GLU A 113 12.52 5.92 17.94
C GLU A 113 11.51 6.72 18.76
N GLU A 114 10.46 7.24 18.11
CA GLU A 114 9.45 8.10 18.73
C GLU A 114 8.22 7.30 19.20
N ARG A 115 8.05 6.07 18.70
CA ARG A 115 6.87 5.21 18.94
C ARG A 115 5.53 5.91 18.72
N GLN A 116 5.54 6.94 17.88
CA GLN A 116 4.38 7.73 17.56
C GLN A 116 4.06 7.62 16.08
N CYS A 117 2.77 7.62 15.79
CA CYS A 117 2.24 7.63 14.45
C CYS A 117 1.60 8.99 14.19
N PHE A 118 1.90 9.59 13.04
CA PHE A 118 1.45 10.91 12.67
C PHE A 118 0.77 10.88 11.31
N PHE A 119 -0.36 11.58 11.21
CA PHE A 119 -1.03 11.80 9.95
C PHE A 119 -0.31 12.84 9.09
N CYS A 120 0.02 12.45 7.87
CA CYS A 120 0.75 13.30 6.93
C CYS A 120 -0.15 13.95 5.89
N GLY A 121 -1.30 13.38 5.55
CA GLY A 121 -2.22 13.98 4.57
C GLY A 121 -3.06 12.97 3.81
N LEU A 122 -3.81 13.46 2.83
CA LEU A 122 -4.67 12.66 1.96
C LEU A 122 -4.03 12.45 0.58
N GLY A 123 -4.07 11.21 0.09
CA GLY A 123 -3.68 10.83 -1.27
C GLY A 123 -4.72 11.22 -2.31
N GLY A 124 -4.38 11.09 -3.59
CA GLY A 124 -5.21 11.51 -4.72
C GLY A 124 -4.99 12.97 -5.14
N GLY A 125 -3.82 13.55 -4.84
CA GLY A 125 -3.46 14.91 -5.26
C GLY A 125 -4.22 16.02 -4.53
N ILE A 126 -4.70 15.77 -3.31
CA ILE A 126 -5.55 16.68 -2.52
C ILE A 126 -4.94 17.03 -1.15
N ALA A 127 -3.63 16.83 -1.00
CA ALA A 127 -2.90 17.09 0.24
C ALA A 127 -2.71 18.59 0.54
N ASP A 128 -3.10 19.47 -0.39
CA ASP A 128 -3.06 20.94 -0.28
C ASP A 128 -4.10 21.49 0.70
N ARG A 129 -5.20 20.75 0.92
CA ARG A 129 -6.28 21.15 1.82
C ARG A 129 -6.27 20.34 3.12
N PRO A 130 -6.69 20.96 4.24
CA PRO A 130 -6.79 20.24 5.50
C PRO A 130 -7.87 19.15 5.43
N ALA A 131 -7.65 18.01 6.09
CA ALA A 131 -8.56 16.86 6.05
C ALA A 131 -10.01 17.20 6.49
N ILE A 132 -10.18 18.20 7.36
CA ILE A 132 -11.49 18.69 7.80
C ILE A 132 -12.33 19.26 6.65
N TYR A 133 -11.71 19.81 5.60
CA TYR A 133 -12.39 20.28 4.39
C TYR A 133 -13.16 19.14 3.71
N TYR A 134 -12.59 17.94 3.75
CA TYR A 134 -13.19 16.71 3.25
C TYR A 134 -14.08 16.01 4.27
N GLY A 135 -14.42 16.67 5.39
CA GLY A 135 -15.28 16.11 6.44
C GLY A 135 -14.59 15.05 7.31
N ILE A 136 -13.27 14.92 7.24
CA ILE A 136 -12.51 13.98 8.07
C ILE A 136 -12.10 14.71 9.34
N ILE A 137 -12.75 14.36 10.44
CA ILE A 137 -12.56 15.03 11.72
C ILE A 137 -11.25 14.60 12.41
N PRO A 138 -10.60 15.50 13.19
CA PRO A 138 -9.36 15.17 13.91
C PRO A 138 -9.46 13.94 14.81
N LEU A 139 -10.63 13.69 15.42
CA LEU A 139 -10.87 12.51 16.24
C LEU A 139 -10.73 11.19 15.45
N SER A 140 -11.19 11.17 14.20
CA SER A 140 -11.05 9.97 13.35
C SER A 140 -9.59 9.72 13.00
N ILE A 141 -8.81 10.79 12.83
CA ILE A 141 -7.38 10.73 12.53
C ILE A 141 -6.64 10.20 13.75
N SER A 142 -6.91 10.74 14.95
CA SER A 142 -6.23 10.31 16.18
C SER A 142 -6.52 8.87 16.57
N ILE A 143 -7.76 8.38 16.36
CA ILE A 143 -8.11 6.96 16.54
C ILE A 143 -7.25 6.09 15.61
N SER A 144 -7.08 6.51 14.35
CA SER A 144 -6.26 5.80 13.37
C SER A 144 -4.77 5.83 13.74
N GLU A 145 -4.25 6.96 14.20
CA GLU A 145 -2.86 7.09 14.68
C GLU A 145 -2.59 6.14 15.85
N GLN A 146 -3.47 6.10 16.85
CA GLN A 146 -3.33 5.20 18.00
C GLN A 146 -3.38 3.73 17.57
N LYS A 147 -4.32 3.38 16.70
CA LYS A 147 -4.47 2.02 16.19
C LYS A 147 -3.23 1.57 15.42
N LEU A 148 -2.67 2.45 14.58
CA LEU A 148 -1.44 2.18 13.82
C LEU A 148 -0.22 2.08 14.74
N ALA A 149 -0.06 3.00 15.69
CA ALA A 149 1.04 2.96 16.65
C ALA A 149 1.05 1.64 17.43
N SER A 150 -0.10 1.24 18.00
CA SER A 150 -0.21 -0.04 18.72
C SER A 150 0.06 -1.26 17.81
N ALA A 151 -0.34 -1.21 16.54
CA ALA A 151 -0.07 -2.30 15.60
C ALA A 151 1.41 -2.42 15.25
N PHE A 152 2.10 -1.29 15.01
CA PHE A 152 3.52 -1.27 14.71
C PHE A 152 4.40 -1.61 15.92
N GLU A 153 4.01 -1.17 17.13
CA GLU A 153 4.70 -1.57 18.36
C GLU A 153 4.65 -3.09 18.58
N ARG A 154 3.48 -3.72 18.39
CA ARG A 154 3.34 -5.18 18.48
C ARG A 154 4.22 -5.90 17.46
N LEU A 155 4.30 -5.37 16.25
CA LEU A 155 5.16 -5.90 15.19
C LEU A 155 6.63 -5.84 15.57
N GLU A 156 7.08 -4.75 16.21
CA GLU A 156 8.45 -4.63 16.70
C GLU A 156 8.77 -5.64 17.82
N ILE A 157 7.87 -5.81 18.78
CA ILE A 157 8.03 -6.76 19.89
C ILE A 157 8.18 -8.19 19.34
N ASN A 158 7.26 -8.61 18.47
CA ASN A 158 7.28 -9.95 17.87
C ASN A 158 8.55 -10.22 17.03
N ASN A 159 9.12 -9.17 16.42
CA ASN A 159 10.36 -9.30 15.64
C ASN A 159 11.62 -9.36 16.52
N LYS A 160 11.57 -8.82 17.74
CA LYS A 160 12.66 -8.95 18.73
C LYS A 160 12.69 -10.34 19.36
N GLU A 161 11.52 -10.94 19.63
CA GLU A 161 11.43 -12.29 20.22
C GLU A 161 11.84 -13.41 19.25
N LYS A 162 11.86 -13.14 17.94
CA LYS A 162 12.26 -14.10 16.90
C LYS A 162 13.75 -14.03 16.51
N LYS A 163 14.51 -13.09 17.09
CA LYS A 163 15.95 -12.94 16.87
C LYS A 163 16.72 -13.53 18.05
#